data_AF-A0A950H917-F1
#
_entry.id   AF-A0A950H917-F1
#
_cell.length_a   1.000
_cell.length_b   1.000
_cell.length_c   1.000
_cell.angle_alpha   90.00
_cell.angle_beta   90.00
_cell.angle_gamma   90.00
#
_symmetry.space_group_name_H-M   'P 1'
#
loop_
_entity.id
_entity.type
_entity.pdbx_description
1 polymer ?
#
loop_
_entity_poly.entity_id
_entity_poly.type
_entity_poly.pdbx_seq_one_letter_code
_entity_poly.pdbx_strand_id
1 'polypeptide(L)'
;MESPILPRAEPASLDQVRFRRGCRAVARLWIAALTALSALSVSPAFAAEIEGQVLGGGAPIARSTVTLWSAGSAAPAQLGQAQSGNDGRFTVGFQSRPEETLYLVAKGGEPTARKGGDNPAIALMAVLGRNPPTHVTLNEFTTIASVWTHNQFIKGTAINANGNPLGLRIAAGNVPNFVDLRTGGWGAAIQGSLNSNQTQTMANFATIADALSGCITRVTPDACASLFMAATPPAGGAPTDTLAAAEAVAKYPWYQPARIFALLDKFYPIPHGKTLRPVPRMPYLSFAPSAWVLPLKFGGGGLNAPGKIMFDADGNAWTGVNFIVGSQASDDLWDGNLAEFAPNGKALSPETTGFQGGGIEGPGFAMAGFSSAAWPKFGPPYTL
;
A
#
# COMPACT_ATOMS: atom_id res chain seq x y z
N MET A 1 27.97 31.92 -66.06
CA MET A 1 29.35 32.27 -65.68
C MET A 1 30.09 30.98 -65.40
N GLU A 2 31.08 30.76 -66.26
CA GLU A 2 32.26 29.88 -66.21
C GLU A 2 32.38 28.73 -65.19
N SER A 3 32.65 27.54 -65.74
CA SER A 3 33.46 26.47 -65.11
C SER A 3 34.95 26.85 -65.05
N PRO A 4 35.77 26.11 -64.29
CA PRO A 4 36.69 25.14 -64.93
C PRO A 4 36.72 23.78 -64.17
N ILE A 5 36.67 22.58 -64.78
CA ILE A 5 37.59 21.88 -65.72
C ILE A 5 38.88 21.36 -65.02
N LEU A 6 38.87 20.11 -64.50
CA LEU A 6 39.58 18.86 -64.93
C LEU A 6 40.98 18.63 -64.27
N PRO A 7 41.57 17.40 -64.20
CA PRO A 7 41.25 16.20 -64.99
C PRO A 7 41.19 14.82 -64.26
N ARG A 8 40.79 13.87 -65.11
CA ARG A 8 40.60 12.42 -65.03
C ARG A 8 41.94 11.66 -65.07
N ALA A 9 42.03 10.48 -64.44
CA ALA A 9 42.89 9.39 -64.89
C ALA A 9 42.29 8.03 -64.47
N GLU A 10 42.22 7.12 -65.44
CA GLU A 10 41.79 5.72 -65.40
C GLU A 10 42.97 4.88 -65.96
N PRO A 11 42.89 3.54 -66.07
CA PRO A 11 43.04 2.48 -65.08
C PRO A 11 44.36 1.68 -65.30
N ALA A 12 44.72 0.76 -64.39
CA ALA A 12 45.78 -0.23 -64.66
C ALA A 12 45.44 -1.62 -64.13
N SER A 13 45.68 -2.60 -65.00
CA SER A 13 45.28 -4.01 -64.96
C SER A 13 46.22 -4.92 -64.15
N LEU A 14 45.65 -6.06 -63.76
CA LEU A 14 46.23 -7.41 -63.59
C LEU A 14 47.75 -7.56 -63.77
N ASP A 15 48.42 -8.16 -62.78
CA ASP A 15 49.23 -9.35 -63.09
C ASP A 15 49.46 -10.30 -61.90
N GLN A 16 49.46 -11.58 -62.23
CA GLN A 16 49.72 -12.70 -61.32
C GLN A 16 51.22 -12.91 -61.12
N VAL A 17 51.64 -13.19 -59.89
CA VAL A 17 52.87 -13.94 -59.64
C VAL A 17 52.58 -15.13 -58.73
N ARG A 18 52.72 -16.32 -59.31
CA ARG A 18 52.76 -17.62 -58.65
C ARG A 18 54.04 -17.74 -57.81
N PHE A 19 53.95 -18.33 -56.62
CA PHE A 19 54.95 -19.34 -56.23
C PHE A 19 54.31 -20.52 -55.49
N ARG A 20 54.73 -21.70 -55.92
CA ARG A 20 54.26 -23.03 -55.55
C ARG A 20 55.08 -23.60 -54.39
N ARG A 21 54.39 -24.45 -53.60
CA ARG A 21 54.84 -25.72 -52.97
C ARG A 21 55.71 -25.69 -51.69
N GLY A 22 55.23 -26.50 -50.74
CA GLY A 22 55.91 -27.01 -49.54
C GLY A 22 55.17 -26.55 -48.29
N CYS A 23 54.72 -27.36 -47.35
CA CYS A 23 54.89 -28.78 -47.09
C CYS A 23 53.67 -29.28 -46.29
N ARG A 24 53.50 -30.60 -46.25
CA ARG A 24 52.49 -31.32 -45.45
C ARG A 24 52.80 -31.21 -43.94
N ALA A 25 51.77 -31.52 -43.13
CA ALA A 25 51.69 -31.46 -41.66
C ALA A 25 51.47 -30.03 -41.15
N VAL A 26 50.28 -29.64 -40.68
CA VAL A 26 49.62 -30.15 -39.48
C VAL A 26 48.09 -30.10 -39.68
N ALA A 27 47.51 -31.24 -40.06
CA ALA A 27 46.06 -31.46 -39.97
C ALA A 27 45.80 -32.28 -38.70
N ARG A 28 44.77 -31.88 -37.93
CA ARG A 28 44.28 -32.42 -36.64
C ARG A 28 44.75 -31.66 -35.40
N LEU A 29 44.19 -30.47 -35.16
CA LEU A 29 44.02 -29.93 -33.78
C LEU A 29 43.05 -28.74 -33.67
N TRP A 30 42.08 -28.60 -34.58
CA TRP A 30 41.15 -27.45 -34.60
C TRP A 30 39.67 -27.83 -34.63
N ILE A 31 39.29 -29.00 -34.09
CA ILE A 31 37.86 -29.38 -33.90
C ILE A 31 37.64 -29.97 -32.49
N ALA A 32 38.40 -29.53 -31.49
CA ALA A 32 38.19 -29.90 -30.08
C ALA A 32 38.32 -28.69 -29.14
N ALA A 33 38.09 -27.47 -29.64
CA ALA A 33 38.10 -26.23 -28.86
C ALA A 33 36.82 -25.39 -29.09
N LEU A 34 35.75 -26.00 -29.62
CA LEU A 34 34.45 -25.35 -29.85
C LEU A 34 33.27 -26.17 -29.32
N THR A 35 33.51 -27.02 -28.31
CA THR A 35 32.47 -27.82 -27.63
C THR A 35 32.60 -27.78 -26.10
N ALA A 36 33.32 -26.81 -25.54
CA ALA A 36 33.53 -26.69 -24.09
C ALA A 36 33.45 -25.25 -23.57
N LEU A 37 32.61 -24.39 -24.17
CA LEU A 37 32.28 -23.09 -23.58
C LEU A 37 30.82 -22.68 -23.81
N SER A 38 29.92 -23.67 -23.78
CA SER A 38 28.52 -23.44 -23.39
C SER A 38 28.43 -23.60 -21.87
N ALA A 39 29.29 -22.85 -21.15
CA ALA A 39 29.08 -22.66 -19.73
C ALA A 39 27.79 -21.85 -19.63
N LEU A 40 26.72 -22.53 -19.21
CA LEU A 40 25.50 -21.91 -18.73
C LEU A 40 25.88 -20.75 -17.80
N SER A 41 25.87 -19.53 -18.31
CA SER A 41 25.75 -18.34 -17.50
C SER A 41 24.32 -18.30 -16.98
N VAL A 42 24.01 -19.19 -16.04
CA VAL A 42 22.93 -18.98 -15.09
C VAL A 42 23.42 -17.83 -14.23
N SER A 43 23.13 -16.60 -14.63
CA SER A 43 23.14 -15.50 -13.68
C SER A 43 22.30 -15.96 -12.49
N PRO A 44 22.81 -15.98 -11.25
CA PRO A 44 21.94 -16.23 -10.11
C PRO A 44 20.87 -15.15 -10.20
N ALA A 45 19.62 -15.55 -10.39
CA ALA A 45 18.51 -14.62 -10.24
C ALA A 45 18.61 -14.12 -8.80
N PHE A 46 19.06 -12.87 -8.62
CA PHE A 46 19.26 -12.29 -7.30
C PHE A 46 17.94 -12.41 -6.56
N ALA A 47 17.93 -13.26 -5.53
CA ALA A 47 16.80 -13.37 -4.64
C ALA A 47 16.67 -12.00 -3.95
N ALA A 48 15.52 -11.36 -4.12
CA ALA A 48 15.18 -10.21 -3.29
C ALA A 48 14.91 -10.73 -1.88
N GLU A 49 15.15 -9.90 -0.88
CA GLU A 49 14.90 -10.24 0.52
C GLU A 49 14.01 -9.18 1.15
N ILE A 50 13.09 -9.64 2.00
CA ILE A 50 12.37 -8.79 2.94
C ILE A 50 12.79 -9.19 4.33
N GLU A 51 13.34 -8.23 5.06
CA GLU A 51 13.60 -8.34 6.49
C GLU A 51 12.44 -7.71 7.26
N GLY A 52 12.14 -8.23 8.43
CA GLY A 52 11.10 -7.61 9.24
C GLY A 52 11.00 -8.15 10.65
N GLN A 53 9.99 -7.64 11.37
CA GLN A 53 9.72 -8.01 12.75
C GLN A 53 8.21 -8.21 12.97
N VAL A 54 7.85 -9.28 13.68
CA VAL A 54 6.47 -9.53 14.12
C VAL A 54 6.32 -9.07 15.57
N LEU A 55 5.37 -8.16 15.82
CA LEU A 55 5.08 -7.59 17.12
C LEU A 55 3.62 -7.81 17.52
N GLY A 56 3.39 -7.97 18.82
CA GLY A 56 2.07 -8.08 19.45
C GLY A 56 2.06 -7.34 20.79
N GLY A 57 1.12 -6.41 20.97
CA GLY A 57 1.07 -5.51 22.12
C GLY A 57 2.37 -4.72 22.33
N GLY A 58 3.10 -4.43 21.25
CA GLY A 58 4.38 -3.72 21.28
C GLY A 58 5.62 -4.57 21.60
N ALA A 59 5.47 -5.88 21.85
CA ALA A 59 6.60 -6.79 22.09
C ALA A 59 6.75 -7.83 20.97
N PRO A 60 7.93 -8.44 20.79
CA PRO A 60 8.14 -9.52 19.82
C PRO A 60 7.16 -10.68 19.94
N ILE A 61 6.79 -11.25 18.78
CA ILE A 61 6.15 -12.57 18.70
C ILE A 61 7.17 -13.54 18.12
N ALA A 62 7.64 -14.48 18.93
CA ALA A 62 8.58 -15.50 18.51
C ALA A 62 7.87 -16.64 17.78
N ARG A 63 8.59 -17.39 16.94
CA ARG A 63 8.11 -18.64 16.30
C ARG A 63 6.85 -18.48 15.42
N SER A 64 6.44 -17.26 15.12
CA SER A 64 5.36 -16.98 14.19
C SER A 64 5.77 -17.37 12.77
N THR A 65 4.88 -18.06 12.05
CA THR A 65 5.09 -18.42 10.64
C THR A 65 4.75 -17.22 9.76
N VAL A 66 5.75 -16.65 9.11
CA VAL A 66 5.61 -15.47 8.26
C VAL A 66 5.68 -15.89 6.80
N THR A 67 4.60 -15.67 6.06
CA THR A 67 4.51 -16.03 4.64
C THR A 67 4.41 -14.78 3.79
N LEU A 68 5.27 -14.66 2.79
CA LEU A 68 5.23 -13.63 1.76
C LEU A 68 4.39 -14.10 0.58
N TRP A 69 3.47 -13.25 0.17
CA TRP A 69 2.55 -13.48 -0.93
C TRP A 69 2.63 -12.36 -1.95
N SER A 70 2.23 -12.68 -3.18
CA SER A 70 1.90 -11.70 -4.20
C SER A 70 0.42 -11.77 -4.58
N ALA A 71 -0.14 -10.60 -4.88
CA ALA A 71 -1.49 -10.43 -5.38
C ALA A 71 -1.47 -9.54 -6.62
N GLY A 72 -2.09 -10.02 -7.69
CA GLY A 72 -2.19 -9.33 -8.97
C GLY A 72 -3.48 -9.69 -9.69
N SER A 73 -3.42 -9.74 -11.02
CA SER A 73 -4.56 -10.20 -11.83
C SER A 73 -4.83 -11.71 -11.71
N ALA A 74 -3.79 -12.49 -11.41
CA ALA A 74 -3.89 -13.93 -11.16
C ALA A 74 -4.27 -14.25 -9.71
N ALA A 75 -4.50 -15.53 -9.43
CA ALA A 75 -4.69 -16.02 -8.07
C ALA A 75 -3.44 -15.73 -7.21
N PRO A 76 -3.59 -15.46 -5.90
CA PRO A 76 -2.47 -15.15 -5.02
C PRO A 76 -1.46 -16.28 -4.97
N ALA A 77 -0.18 -15.91 -5.05
CA ALA A 77 0.93 -16.85 -5.05
C ALA A 77 1.79 -16.66 -3.80
N GLN A 78 2.09 -17.75 -3.11
CA GLN A 78 3.09 -17.75 -2.05
C GLN A 78 4.48 -17.65 -2.68
N LEU A 79 5.27 -16.66 -2.26
CA LEU A 79 6.61 -16.43 -2.79
C LEU A 79 7.71 -16.98 -1.88
N GLY A 80 7.46 -17.02 -0.58
CA GLY A 80 8.42 -17.46 0.42
C GLY A 80 7.80 -17.54 1.81
N GLN A 81 8.50 -18.21 2.73
CA GLN A 81 8.08 -18.35 4.11
C GLN A 81 9.30 -18.44 5.02
N ALA A 82 9.18 -17.88 6.22
CA ALA A 82 10.16 -17.99 7.28
C ALA A 82 9.46 -18.11 8.64
N GLN A 83 10.22 -18.41 9.67
CA GLN A 83 9.77 -18.36 11.05
C GLN A 83 10.48 -17.20 11.77
N SER A 84 9.74 -16.45 12.58
CA SER A 84 10.34 -15.39 13.39
C SER A 84 11.18 -15.95 14.55
N GLY A 85 12.31 -15.30 14.82
CA GLY A 85 13.19 -15.60 15.95
C GLY A 85 12.64 -15.12 17.29
N ASN A 86 13.40 -15.31 18.37
CA ASN A 86 12.99 -14.92 19.73
C ASN A 86 12.75 -13.41 19.90
N ASP A 87 13.42 -12.60 19.08
CA ASP A 87 13.24 -11.15 18.99
C ASP A 87 12.18 -10.74 17.96
N GLY A 88 11.42 -11.71 17.42
CA GLY A 88 10.36 -11.49 16.44
C GLY A 88 10.87 -11.21 15.03
N ARG A 89 12.19 -11.17 14.80
CA ARG A 89 12.76 -10.88 13.48
C ARG A 89 12.68 -12.06 12.54
N PHE A 90 12.53 -11.78 11.24
CA PHE A 90 12.52 -12.77 10.18
C PHE A 90 13.17 -12.20 8.92
N THR A 91 13.60 -13.09 8.03
CA THR A 91 14.06 -12.78 6.68
C THR A 91 13.40 -13.75 5.71
N VAL A 92 12.78 -13.25 4.64
CA VAL A 92 12.19 -14.06 3.57
C VAL A 92 12.84 -13.69 2.25
N GLY A 93 13.57 -14.66 1.66
CA GLY A 93 14.06 -14.57 0.29
C GLY A 93 12.97 -14.93 -0.72
N PHE A 94 12.92 -14.22 -1.85
CA PHE A 94 11.92 -14.42 -2.89
C PHE A 94 12.38 -13.95 -4.28
N GLN A 95 11.66 -14.35 -5.30
CA GLN A 95 11.83 -13.84 -6.67
C GLN A 95 10.91 -12.64 -6.89
N SER A 96 11.47 -11.52 -7.35
CA SER A 96 10.74 -10.26 -7.50
C SER A 96 9.53 -10.38 -8.44
N ARG A 97 8.47 -9.64 -8.12
CA ARG A 97 7.21 -9.57 -8.87
C ARG A 97 6.84 -8.10 -9.14
N PRO A 98 7.49 -7.41 -10.08
CA PRO A 98 7.47 -5.94 -10.21
C PRO A 98 6.09 -5.30 -10.46
N GLU A 99 5.06 -6.07 -10.84
CA GLU A 99 3.70 -5.57 -11.06
C GLU A 99 2.66 -6.04 -10.04
N GLU A 100 3.07 -6.88 -9.09
CA GLU A 100 2.16 -7.46 -8.11
C GLU A 100 2.27 -6.75 -6.76
N THR A 101 1.15 -6.59 -6.07
CA THR A 101 1.13 -6.12 -4.70
C THR A 101 1.67 -7.23 -3.80
N LEU A 102 2.73 -6.94 -3.07
CA LEU A 102 3.28 -7.84 -2.07
C LEU A 102 2.57 -7.65 -0.74
N TYR A 103 2.37 -8.75 -0.01
CA TYR A 103 1.84 -8.71 1.35
C TYR A 103 2.37 -9.87 2.18
N LEU A 104 2.45 -9.64 3.49
CA LEU A 104 2.89 -10.63 4.47
C LEU A 104 1.73 -11.05 5.35
N VAL A 105 1.71 -12.32 5.72
CA VAL A 105 0.81 -12.88 6.73
C VAL A 105 1.65 -13.60 7.78
N ALA A 106 1.52 -13.19 9.04
CA ALA A 106 2.12 -13.89 10.19
C ALA A 106 1.04 -14.67 10.93
N LYS A 107 1.27 -15.97 11.16
CA LYS A 107 0.34 -16.88 11.85
C LYS A 107 0.98 -17.56 13.05
N GLY A 108 0.22 -17.67 14.13
CA GLY A 108 0.65 -18.31 15.37
C GLY A 108 1.86 -17.62 16.01
N GLY A 109 2.54 -18.33 16.91
CA GLY A 109 3.73 -17.86 17.59
C GLY A 109 3.50 -17.54 19.06
N GLU A 110 4.58 -17.22 19.75
CA GLU A 110 4.66 -16.99 21.18
C GLU A 110 4.90 -15.49 21.45
N PRO A 111 3.86 -14.72 21.83
CA PRO A 111 4.04 -13.33 22.25
C PRO A 111 4.93 -13.25 23.48
N THR A 112 5.94 -12.39 23.44
CA THR A 112 6.88 -12.20 24.55
C THR A 112 6.38 -11.20 25.60
N ALA A 113 5.36 -10.39 25.27
CA ALA A 113 4.75 -9.41 26.18
C ALA A 113 4.22 -10.07 27.48
N ARG A 114 3.78 -11.32 27.40
CA ARG A 114 3.30 -12.13 28.53
C ARG A 114 3.68 -13.59 28.33
N LYS A 115 3.95 -14.29 29.43
CA LYS A 115 4.16 -15.75 29.39
C LYS A 115 2.81 -16.43 29.10
N GLY A 116 2.71 -17.12 27.96
CA GLY A 116 1.46 -17.77 27.56
C GLY A 116 1.60 -18.87 26.50
N GLY A 117 2.83 -19.19 26.09
CA GLY A 117 3.12 -20.16 25.04
C GLY A 117 2.58 -19.76 23.68
N ASP A 118 2.46 -20.75 22.78
CA ASP A 118 1.97 -20.53 21.42
C ASP A 118 0.51 -20.08 21.41
N ASN A 119 0.22 -19.10 20.57
CA ASN A 119 -1.11 -18.55 20.35
C ASN A 119 -1.56 -18.75 18.89
N PRO A 120 -2.22 -19.87 18.55
CA PRO A 120 -2.63 -20.18 17.19
C PRO A 120 -3.73 -19.25 16.65
N ALA A 121 -4.36 -18.45 17.51
CA ALA A 121 -5.36 -17.45 17.15
C ALA A 121 -4.75 -16.19 16.51
N ILE A 122 -3.43 -16.05 16.52
CA ILE A 122 -2.74 -14.92 15.90
C ILE A 122 -2.75 -15.09 14.38
N ALA A 123 -3.33 -14.11 13.70
CA ALA A 123 -3.16 -13.86 12.29
C ALA A 123 -3.01 -12.34 12.08
N LEU A 124 -1.85 -11.92 11.59
CA LEU A 124 -1.52 -10.52 11.30
C LEU A 124 -1.21 -10.37 9.81
N MET A 125 -1.51 -9.19 9.26
CA MET A 125 -1.31 -8.88 7.85
C MET A 125 -0.58 -7.54 7.68
N ALA A 126 0.29 -7.45 6.67
CA ALA A 126 0.85 -6.20 6.21
C ALA A 126 0.90 -6.20 4.67
N VAL A 127 0.06 -5.38 4.04
CA VAL A 127 0.14 -5.12 2.60
C VAL A 127 1.22 -4.07 2.35
N LEU A 128 2.20 -4.43 1.53
CA LEU A 128 3.42 -3.66 1.30
C LEU A 128 3.38 -2.84 -0.01
N GLY A 129 2.49 -3.21 -0.93
CA GLY A 129 2.45 -2.65 -2.28
C GLY A 129 3.51 -3.26 -3.20
N ARG A 130 3.75 -2.61 -4.35
CA ARG A 130 4.71 -3.07 -5.37
C ARG A 130 6.17 -2.78 -5.01
N ASN A 131 6.38 -1.72 -4.21
CA ASN A 131 7.70 -1.23 -3.81
C ASN A 131 7.80 -1.29 -2.28
N PRO A 132 7.95 -2.50 -1.68
CA PRO A 132 8.06 -2.63 -0.24
C PRO A 132 9.35 -1.96 0.27
N PRO A 133 9.37 -1.42 1.51
CA PRO A 133 10.63 -1.09 2.16
C PRO A 133 11.43 -2.37 2.46
N THR A 134 12.74 -2.24 2.63
CA THR A 134 13.63 -3.38 2.94
C THR A 134 13.35 -4.00 4.30
N HIS A 135 12.89 -3.18 5.24
CA HIS A 135 12.50 -3.58 6.59
C HIS A 135 11.02 -3.29 6.80
N VAL A 136 10.28 -4.28 7.30
CA VAL A 136 8.84 -4.17 7.56
C VAL A 136 8.48 -4.63 8.97
N THR A 137 7.42 -4.07 9.53
CA THR A 137 6.85 -4.53 10.80
C THR A 137 5.47 -5.12 10.54
N LEU A 138 5.18 -6.31 11.10
CA LEU A 138 3.84 -6.87 11.20
C LEU A 138 3.31 -6.70 12.61
N ASN A 139 2.22 -5.97 12.78
CA ASN A 139 1.54 -5.78 14.06
C ASN A 139 0.05 -5.46 13.88
N GLU A 140 -0.61 -5.03 14.96
CA GLU A 140 -2.03 -4.68 14.93
C GLU A 140 -2.32 -3.50 14.00
N PHE A 141 -1.46 -2.48 13.99
CA PHE A 141 -1.60 -1.31 13.14
C PHE A 141 -1.53 -1.68 11.66
N THR A 142 -0.50 -2.42 11.25
CA THR A 142 -0.38 -2.84 9.84
C THR A 142 -1.53 -3.75 9.43
N THR A 143 -2.03 -4.57 10.35
CA THR A 143 -3.20 -5.44 10.10
C THR A 143 -4.45 -4.61 9.87
N ILE A 144 -4.76 -3.66 10.76
CA ILE A 144 -5.94 -2.79 10.61
C ILE A 144 -5.86 -1.95 9.34
N ALA A 145 -4.70 -1.34 9.06
CA ALA A 145 -4.51 -0.56 7.82
C ALA A 145 -4.72 -1.41 6.58
N SER A 146 -4.15 -2.62 6.55
CA SER A 146 -4.30 -3.56 5.44
C SER A 146 -5.76 -4.00 5.27
N VAL A 147 -6.42 -4.37 6.37
CA VAL A 147 -7.80 -4.85 6.36
C VAL A 147 -8.79 -3.77 5.93
N TRP A 148 -8.70 -2.55 6.47
CA TRP A 148 -9.65 -1.48 6.11
C TRP A 148 -9.49 -1.02 4.66
N THR A 149 -8.27 -1.03 4.13
CA THR A 149 -8.03 -0.67 2.73
C THR A 149 -8.38 -1.81 1.76
N HIS A 150 -8.29 -3.07 2.19
CA HIS A 150 -8.43 -4.24 1.30
C HIS A 150 -9.65 -5.13 1.59
N ASN A 151 -10.57 -4.78 2.49
CA ASN A 151 -11.64 -5.69 2.93
C ASN A 151 -12.40 -6.37 1.77
N GLN A 152 -12.67 -5.64 0.68
CA GLN A 152 -13.33 -6.15 -0.52
C GLN A 152 -12.50 -7.15 -1.36
N PHE A 153 -11.20 -7.24 -1.11
CA PHE A 153 -10.24 -8.10 -1.80
C PHE A 153 -9.77 -9.28 -0.93
N ILE A 154 -10.01 -9.25 0.39
CA ILE A 154 -9.57 -10.31 1.31
C ILE A 154 -10.60 -11.46 1.33
N LYS A 155 -10.08 -12.68 1.27
CA LYS A 155 -10.81 -13.92 1.57
C LYS A 155 -9.94 -14.82 2.43
N GLY A 156 -10.18 -14.80 3.74
CA GLY A 156 -9.29 -15.45 4.70
C GLY A 156 -7.94 -14.75 4.70
N THR A 157 -6.86 -15.44 4.34
CA THR A 157 -5.52 -14.82 4.26
C THR A 157 -5.12 -14.41 2.84
N ALA A 158 -5.97 -14.66 1.84
CA ALA A 158 -5.67 -14.41 0.43
C ALA A 158 -6.24 -13.06 -0.02
N ILE A 159 -5.43 -12.26 -0.73
CA ILE A 159 -5.86 -10.99 -1.35
C ILE A 159 -6.06 -11.20 -2.85
N ASN A 160 -7.29 -11.18 -3.33
CA ASN A 160 -7.63 -11.40 -4.74
C ASN A 160 -8.10 -10.10 -5.38
N ALA A 161 -7.59 -9.75 -6.57
CA ALA A 161 -8.04 -8.55 -7.28
C ALA A 161 -9.51 -8.62 -7.74
N ASN A 162 -10.11 -9.82 -7.83
CA ASN A 162 -11.49 -10.04 -8.27
C ASN A 162 -11.81 -9.32 -9.60
N GLY A 163 -10.88 -9.40 -10.56
CA GLY A 163 -11.00 -8.70 -11.86
C GLY A 163 -10.73 -7.19 -11.82
N ASN A 164 -10.33 -6.63 -10.67
CA ASN A 164 -10.05 -5.20 -10.48
C ASN A 164 -8.61 -4.94 -9.99
N PRO A 165 -7.58 -5.15 -10.85
CA PRO A 165 -6.19 -4.94 -10.47
C PRO A 165 -5.85 -3.47 -10.17
N LEU A 166 -6.54 -2.51 -10.80
CA LEU A 166 -6.37 -1.09 -10.49
C LEU A 166 -6.83 -0.78 -9.05
N GLY A 167 -8.04 -1.20 -8.68
CA GLY A 167 -8.56 -1.02 -7.33
C GLY A 167 -7.68 -1.67 -6.26
N LEU A 168 -7.10 -2.84 -6.55
CA LEU A 168 -6.14 -3.48 -5.65
C LEU A 168 -4.86 -2.64 -5.46
N ARG A 169 -4.32 -2.05 -6.54
CA ARG A 169 -3.16 -1.14 -6.44
C ARG A 169 -3.50 0.13 -5.66
N ILE A 170 -4.69 0.71 -5.89
CA ILE A 170 -5.16 1.89 -5.16
C ILE A 170 -5.30 1.59 -3.66
N ALA A 171 -5.89 0.44 -3.31
CA ALA A 171 -6.00 -0.02 -1.92
C ALA A 171 -4.62 -0.15 -1.27
N ALA A 172 -3.66 -0.80 -1.95
CA ALA A 172 -2.28 -0.95 -1.46
C ALA A 172 -1.61 0.42 -1.24
N GLY A 173 -1.81 1.35 -2.16
CA GLY A 173 -1.26 2.72 -2.07
C GLY A 173 -1.81 3.54 -0.90
N ASN A 174 -2.95 3.15 -0.31
CA ASN A 174 -3.56 3.82 0.83
C ASN A 174 -3.12 3.27 2.19
N VAL A 175 -2.45 2.12 2.27
CA VAL A 175 -1.95 1.57 3.54
C VAL A 175 -0.98 2.53 4.25
N PRO A 176 0.00 3.15 3.56
CA PRO A 176 0.92 4.09 4.19
C PRO A 176 0.28 5.36 4.75
N ASN A 177 -0.95 5.68 4.35
CA ASN A 177 -1.68 6.82 4.93
C ASN A 177 -2.03 6.58 6.41
N PHE A 178 -2.20 5.31 6.81
CA PHE A 178 -2.51 4.91 8.18
C PHE A 178 -1.28 4.50 8.98
N VAL A 179 -0.28 3.87 8.33
CA VAL A 179 0.86 3.26 9.03
C VAL A 179 2.19 3.52 8.33
N ASP A 180 3.26 3.65 9.10
CA ASP A 180 4.61 3.49 8.58
C ASP A 180 4.95 1.99 8.56
N LEU A 181 5.06 1.41 7.37
CA LEU A 181 5.32 -0.02 7.19
C LEU A 181 6.65 -0.49 7.78
N ARG A 182 7.65 0.40 7.90
CA ARG A 182 8.96 0.05 8.46
C ARG A 182 8.88 -0.06 9.98
N THR A 183 8.22 0.89 10.63
CA THR A 183 8.14 0.95 12.11
C THR A 183 6.92 0.25 12.69
N GLY A 184 5.88 0.01 11.88
CA GLY A 184 4.56 -0.43 12.35
C GLY A 184 3.85 0.61 13.22
N GLY A 185 4.31 1.86 13.16
CA GLY A 185 3.74 3.01 13.84
C GLY A 185 2.71 3.73 12.97
N TRP A 186 2.40 4.96 13.36
CA TRP A 186 1.46 5.81 12.62
C TRP A 186 2.04 6.26 11.27
N GLY A 187 1.18 6.34 10.26
CA GLY A 187 1.52 6.89 8.94
C GLY A 187 1.50 8.41 8.92
N ALA A 188 2.09 8.99 7.88
CA ALA A 188 2.22 10.45 7.78
C ALA A 188 0.84 11.15 7.64
N ALA A 189 -0.08 10.59 6.86
CA ALA A 189 -1.38 11.24 6.62
C ALA A 189 -2.26 11.25 7.87
N ILE A 190 -2.37 10.12 8.58
CA ILE A 190 -3.16 10.03 9.83
C ILE A 190 -2.60 10.94 10.95
N GLN A 191 -1.28 11.16 11.00
CA GLN A 191 -0.66 12.10 11.94
C GLN A 191 -0.65 13.55 11.44
N GLY A 192 -0.96 13.76 10.17
CA GLY A 192 -0.95 15.08 9.54
C GLY A 192 -1.90 16.05 10.24
N SER A 193 -1.64 17.34 10.08
CA SER A 193 -2.41 18.42 10.73
C SER A 193 -3.90 18.40 10.38
N LEU A 194 -4.27 17.87 9.21
CA LEU A 194 -5.67 17.71 8.80
C LEU A 194 -6.39 16.56 9.52
N ASN A 195 -5.64 15.60 10.06
CA ASN A 195 -6.18 14.37 10.65
C ASN A 195 -5.98 14.32 12.17
N SER A 196 -4.73 14.16 12.61
CA SER A 196 -4.26 14.00 14.00
C SER A 196 -5.36 14.13 15.08
N ASN A 197 -5.44 15.29 15.74
CA ASN A 197 -6.47 15.64 16.72
C ASN A 197 -7.72 16.28 16.09
N GLN A 198 -7.76 16.42 14.76
CA GLN A 198 -8.86 17.00 14.00
C GLN A 198 -9.93 15.98 13.59
N THR A 199 -9.68 14.71 13.87
CA THR A 199 -10.56 13.57 13.56
C THR A 199 -10.49 12.53 14.68
N GLN A 200 -11.46 11.61 14.71
CA GLN A 200 -11.46 10.49 15.66
C GLN A 200 -10.68 9.27 15.13
N THR A 201 -10.12 9.35 13.92
CA THR A 201 -9.56 8.19 13.21
C THR A 201 -8.41 7.56 13.97
N MET A 202 -7.47 8.34 14.54
CA MET A 202 -6.41 7.78 15.38
C MET A 202 -6.97 7.04 16.59
N ALA A 203 -7.96 7.61 17.28
CA ALA A 203 -8.55 7.00 18.47
C ALA A 203 -9.32 5.71 18.14
N ASN A 204 -10.09 5.70 17.05
CA ASN A 204 -10.75 4.50 16.53
C ASN A 204 -9.70 3.42 16.21
N PHE A 205 -8.66 3.80 15.47
CA PHE A 205 -7.60 2.90 14.99
C PHE A 205 -6.87 2.22 16.16
N ALA A 206 -6.40 3.00 17.13
CA ALA A 206 -5.71 2.47 18.29
C ALA A 206 -6.63 1.66 19.21
N THR A 207 -7.91 2.03 19.36
CA THR A 207 -8.86 1.23 20.16
C THR A 207 -9.07 -0.17 19.58
N ILE A 208 -9.20 -0.28 18.25
CA ILE A 208 -9.28 -1.58 17.58
C ILE A 208 -7.96 -2.34 17.77
N ALA A 209 -6.81 -1.66 17.65
CA ALA A 209 -5.50 -2.27 17.84
C ALA A 209 -5.31 -2.82 19.26
N ASP A 210 -5.79 -2.11 20.29
CA ASP A 210 -5.71 -2.56 21.68
C ASP A 210 -6.61 -3.80 21.92
N ALA A 211 -7.80 -3.83 21.30
CA ALA A 211 -8.67 -5.01 21.33
C ALA A 211 -8.01 -6.23 20.67
N LEU A 212 -7.36 -6.06 19.52
CA LEU A 212 -6.57 -7.13 18.88
C LEU A 212 -5.39 -7.54 19.76
N SER A 213 -4.65 -6.57 20.31
CA SER A 213 -3.51 -6.80 21.20
C SER A 213 -3.88 -7.64 22.42
N GLY A 214 -5.11 -7.46 22.94
CA GLY A 214 -5.62 -8.24 24.06
C GLY A 214 -5.67 -9.74 23.78
N CYS A 215 -6.18 -10.13 22.60
CA CYS A 215 -6.14 -11.53 22.14
C CYS A 215 -4.71 -11.97 21.83
N ILE A 216 -3.95 -11.19 21.06
CA ILE A 216 -2.59 -11.54 20.62
C ILE A 216 -1.73 -11.88 21.82
N THR A 217 -1.69 -11.00 22.83
CA THR A 217 -0.87 -11.16 24.02
C THR A 217 -1.53 -11.98 25.14
N ARG A 218 -2.76 -12.47 24.91
CA ARG A 218 -3.57 -13.21 25.90
C ARG A 218 -3.60 -12.52 27.26
N VAL A 219 -3.99 -11.24 27.29
CA VAL A 219 -4.05 -10.44 28.54
C VAL A 219 -4.93 -11.08 29.61
N THR A 220 -5.94 -11.86 29.20
CA THR A 220 -6.68 -12.82 30.02
C THR A 220 -6.75 -14.16 29.29
N PRO A 221 -6.98 -15.29 29.99
CA PRO A 221 -7.11 -16.60 29.35
C PRO A 221 -8.20 -16.68 28.26
N ASP A 222 -9.27 -15.90 28.41
CA ASP A 222 -10.43 -15.85 27.51
C ASP A 222 -10.40 -14.67 26.52
N ALA A 223 -9.28 -13.96 26.39
CA ALA A 223 -9.20 -12.73 25.60
C ALA A 223 -9.56 -12.94 24.11
N CYS A 224 -9.04 -14.00 23.48
CA CYS A 224 -9.37 -14.29 22.07
C CYS A 224 -10.84 -14.68 21.88
N ALA A 225 -11.39 -15.53 22.76
CA ALA A 225 -12.80 -15.88 22.73
C ALA A 225 -13.69 -14.63 22.88
N SER A 226 -13.30 -13.70 23.76
CA SER A 226 -13.99 -12.43 23.96
C SER A 226 -13.94 -11.53 22.73
N LEU A 227 -12.78 -11.43 22.08
CA LEU A 227 -12.61 -10.69 20.82
C LEU A 227 -13.51 -11.27 19.73
N PHE A 228 -13.52 -12.58 19.55
CA PHE A 228 -14.27 -13.24 18.48
C PHE A 228 -15.79 -13.15 18.71
N MET A 229 -16.23 -13.26 19.95
CA MET A 229 -17.63 -13.01 20.31
C MET A 229 -18.02 -11.56 20.00
N ALA A 230 -17.17 -10.59 20.37
CA ALA A 230 -17.45 -9.17 20.11
C ALA A 230 -17.45 -8.83 18.61
N ALA A 231 -16.60 -9.49 17.82
CA ALA A 231 -16.47 -9.33 16.37
C ALA A 231 -17.41 -10.24 15.56
N THR A 232 -18.32 -10.98 16.19
CA THR A 232 -19.26 -11.86 15.48
C THR A 232 -20.20 -11.02 14.60
N PRO A 233 -20.25 -11.26 13.28
CA PRO A 233 -21.00 -10.44 12.34
C PRO A 233 -22.53 -10.71 12.44
N PRO A 234 -23.38 -9.89 11.80
CA PRO A 234 -24.84 -10.06 11.84
C PRO A 234 -25.32 -11.44 11.37
N ALA A 235 -24.60 -12.05 10.42
CA ALA A 235 -24.91 -13.37 9.88
C ALA A 235 -24.49 -14.53 10.81
N GLY A 236 -23.87 -14.24 11.96
CA GLY A 236 -23.29 -15.24 12.86
C GLY A 236 -21.92 -15.74 12.40
N GLY A 237 -21.43 -16.83 13.00
CA GLY A 237 -20.11 -17.39 12.71
C GLY A 237 -18.98 -16.53 13.29
N ALA A 238 -18.64 -16.79 14.56
CA ALA A 238 -17.56 -16.05 15.21
C ALA A 238 -16.22 -16.24 14.47
N PRO A 239 -15.39 -15.19 14.33
CA PRO A 239 -14.03 -15.32 13.84
C PRO A 239 -13.21 -16.35 14.62
N THR A 240 -12.20 -16.92 13.98
CA THR A 240 -11.30 -17.90 14.60
C THR A 240 -9.88 -17.38 14.82
N ASP A 241 -9.57 -16.23 14.25
CA ASP A 241 -8.28 -15.56 14.37
C ASP A 241 -8.43 -14.02 14.34
N THR A 242 -7.35 -13.31 14.68
CA THR A 242 -7.34 -11.85 14.79
C THR A 242 -7.53 -11.12 13.46
N LEU A 243 -7.14 -11.73 12.33
CA LEU A 243 -7.33 -11.16 10.99
C LEU A 243 -8.81 -11.20 10.61
N ALA A 244 -9.46 -12.36 10.76
CA ALA A 244 -10.88 -12.53 10.52
C ALA A 244 -11.73 -11.65 11.45
N ALA A 245 -11.28 -11.43 12.70
CA ALA A 245 -11.94 -10.50 13.61
C ALA A 245 -11.86 -9.05 13.10
N ALA A 246 -10.68 -8.60 12.64
CA ALA A 246 -10.54 -7.28 12.04
C ALA A 246 -11.38 -7.15 10.76
N GLU A 247 -11.41 -8.17 9.90
CA GLU A 247 -12.23 -8.20 8.68
C GLU A 247 -13.72 -8.05 8.97
N ALA A 248 -14.22 -8.76 9.98
CA ALA A 248 -15.62 -8.68 10.38
C ALA A 248 -15.99 -7.28 10.88
N VAL A 249 -15.14 -6.66 11.70
CA VAL A 249 -15.35 -5.29 12.19
C VAL A 249 -15.31 -4.28 11.03
N ALA A 250 -14.36 -4.41 10.11
CA ALA A 250 -14.26 -3.53 8.94
C ALA A 250 -15.46 -3.67 7.97
N LYS A 251 -15.98 -4.90 7.80
CA LYS A 251 -17.10 -5.19 6.91
C LYS A 251 -18.46 -4.78 7.49
N TYR A 252 -18.59 -4.84 8.80
CA TYR A 252 -19.82 -4.51 9.53
C TYR A 252 -19.58 -3.44 10.62
N PRO A 253 -19.03 -2.26 10.26
CA PRO A 253 -18.53 -1.30 11.25
C PRO A 253 -19.62 -0.72 12.15
N TRP A 254 -20.86 -0.71 11.67
CA TRP A 254 -22.06 -0.21 12.37
C TRP A 254 -22.69 -1.26 13.31
N TYR A 255 -22.32 -2.53 13.20
CA TYR A 255 -23.03 -3.60 13.90
C TYR A 255 -22.50 -3.76 15.32
N GLN A 256 -23.24 -3.20 16.28
CA GLN A 256 -22.96 -3.29 17.72
C GLN A 256 -21.51 -2.90 18.10
N PRO A 257 -21.02 -1.71 17.68
CA PRO A 257 -19.63 -1.28 17.90
C PRO A 257 -19.23 -1.25 19.38
N ALA A 258 -20.19 -1.05 20.28
CA ALA A 258 -20.00 -1.10 21.72
C ALA A 258 -19.40 -2.42 22.23
N ARG A 259 -19.60 -3.55 21.53
CA ARG A 259 -19.02 -4.85 21.91
C ARG A 259 -17.49 -4.83 21.86
N ILE A 260 -16.92 -4.28 20.78
CA ILE A 260 -15.47 -4.15 20.62
C ILE A 260 -14.93 -3.13 21.62
N PHE A 261 -15.63 -2.00 21.78
CA PHE A 261 -15.21 -0.96 22.73
C PHE A 261 -15.14 -1.48 24.17
N ALA A 262 -16.13 -2.26 24.60
CA ALA A 262 -16.18 -2.85 25.95
C ALA A 262 -15.00 -3.79 26.26
N LEU A 263 -14.28 -4.27 25.25
CA LEU A 263 -13.07 -5.07 25.46
C LEU A 263 -11.96 -4.25 26.13
N LEU A 264 -11.92 -2.92 25.96
CA LEU A 264 -10.93 -2.08 26.65
C LEU A 264 -11.05 -2.21 28.17
N ASP A 265 -12.27 -2.16 28.71
CA ASP A 265 -12.52 -2.36 30.15
C ASP A 265 -12.14 -3.76 30.62
N LYS A 266 -12.47 -4.77 29.81
CA LYS A 266 -12.18 -6.16 30.13
C LYS A 266 -10.67 -6.47 30.11
N PHE A 267 -9.95 -5.93 29.15
CA PHE A 267 -8.53 -6.25 28.89
C PHE A 267 -7.59 -5.33 29.64
N TYR A 268 -7.94 -4.05 29.77
CA TYR A 268 -7.11 -3.00 30.35
C TYR A 268 -7.95 -2.13 31.30
N PRO A 269 -8.39 -2.69 32.44
CA PRO A 269 -9.12 -1.92 33.44
C PRO A 269 -8.25 -0.77 33.95
N ILE A 270 -8.89 0.37 34.27
CA ILE A 270 -8.19 1.52 34.86
C ILE A 270 -7.75 1.12 36.28
N PRO A 271 -6.44 1.15 36.60
CA PRO A 271 -5.98 0.79 37.94
C PRO A 271 -6.53 1.77 38.99
N HIS A 272 -6.76 1.27 40.22
CA HIS A 272 -7.24 2.10 41.32
C HIS A 272 -6.32 3.34 41.53
N GLY A 273 -6.92 4.53 41.62
CA GLY A 273 -6.20 5.79 41.77
C GLY A 273 -5.49 6.29 40.50
N LYS A 274 -5.74 5.69 39.33
CA LYS A 274 -5.26 6.16 38.02
C LYS A 274 -6.41 6.63 37.16
N THR A 275 -6.08 7.41 36.13
CA THR A 275 -7.04 7.96 35.16
C THR A 275 -6.89 7.37 33.76
N LEU A 276 -5.78 6.68 33.48
CA LEU A 276 -5.45 6.09 32.19
C LEU A 276 -5.31 4.58 32.28
N ARG A 277 -5.71 3.91 31.20
CA ARG A 277 -5.52 2.46 31.01
C ARG A 277 -4.08 2.17 30.56
N PRO A 278 -3.45 1.07 31.02
CA PRO A 278 -2.14 0.65 30.54
C PRO A 278 -2.24 -0.11 29.21
N VAL A 279 -2.68 0.58 28.16
CA VAL A 279 -2.85 0.00 26.82
C VAL A 279 -1.58 0.10 25.98
N PRO A 280 -1.38 -0.80 24.98
CA PRO A 280 -0.25 -0.73 24.07
C PRO A 280 -0.27 0.48 23.13
N ARG A 281 -1.45 0.99 22.73
CA ARG A 281 -1.58 2.06 21.72
C ARG A 281 -2.36 3.25 22.27
N MET A 282 -1.92 4.44 21.89
CA MET A 282 -2.55 5.71 22.25
C MET A 282 -2.62 6.61 21.02
N PRO A 283 -3.63 7.51 20.92
CA PRO A 283 -4.76 7.69 21.84
C PRO A 283 -5.86 6.63 21.66
N TYR A 284 -6.63 6.27 22.68
CA TYR A 284 -7.83 5.40 22.57
C TYR A 284 -9.13 6.20 22.81
N LEU A 285 -10.28 5.62 22.49
CA LEU A 285 -11.59 6.24 22.70
C LEU A 285 -12.03 6.21 24.17
N SER A 286 -12.68 7.27 24.63
CA SER A 286 -13.29 7.31 25.97
C SER A 286 -14.74 6.82 26.02
N PHE A 287 -15.40 6.69 24.87
CA PHE A 287 -16.77 6.18 24.73
C PHE A 287 -16.92 5.39 23.43
N ALA A 288 -17.90 4.50 23.37
CA ALA A 288 -18.15 3.67 22.19
C ALA A 288 -18.51 4.53 20.96
N PRO A 289 -17.93 4.26 19.78
CA PRO A 289 -18.31 4.96 18.56
C PRO A 289 -19.64 4.41 18.02
N SER A 290 -20.31 5.16 17.13
CA SER A 290 -21.49 4.67 16.40
C SER A 290 -21.12 3.70 15.27
N ALA A 291 -19.89 3.75 14.77
CA ALA A 291 -19.31 2.79 13.84
C ALA A 291 -17.78 2.81 13.86
N TRP A 292 -17.14 1.68 13.52
CA TRP A 292 -15.69 1.57 13.36
C TRP A 292 -15.21 2.03 11.97
N VAL A 293 -15.36 3.33 11.69
CA VAL A 293 -14.91 3.98 10.44
C VAL A 293 -13.59 4.71 10.64
N LEU A 294 -12.76 4.74 9.59
CA LEU A 294 -11.42 5.33 9.60
C LEU A 294 -11.22 6.38 8.48
N PRO A 295 -12.01 7.46 8.43
CA PRO A 295 -11.87 8.48 7.39
C PRO A 295 -10.56 9.26 7.55
N LEU A 296 -9.95 9.64 6.44
CA LEU A 296 -8.83 10.59 6.40
C LEU A 296 -9.23 11.82 5.57
N LYS A 297 -8.77 12.99 6.01
CA LYS A 297 -8.84 14.25 5.28
C LYS A 297 -7.56 14.42 4.48
N PHE A 298 -7.72 14.82 3.23
CA PHE A 298 -6.64 15.19 2.32
C PHE A 298 -6.84 16.64 1.87
N GLY A 299 -5.75 17.31 1.55
CA GLY A 299 -5.72 18.72 1.12
C GLY A 299 -4.42 19.04 0.41
N GLY A 300 -4.20 20.32 0.08
CA GLY A 300 -3.11 20.76 -0.79
C GLY A 300 -3.55 20.88 -2.25
N GLY A 301 -2.61 21.13 -3.16
CA GLY A 301 -2.89 21.22 -4.60
C GLY A 301 -3.86 22.34 -5.01
N GLY A 302 -3.93 23.42 -4.23
CA GLY A 302 -4.86 24.53 -4.43
C GLY A 302 -6.30 24.21 -4.05
N LEU A 303 -6.57 23.08 -3.38
CA LEU A 303 -7.92 22.67 -3.02
C LEU A 303 -8.57 23.63 -2.03
N ASN A 304 -9.69 24.22 -2.44
CA ASN A 304 -10.48 25.09 -1.59
C ASN A 304 -11.93 25.19 -2.11
N ALA A 305 -12.90 24.94 -1.23
CA ALA A 305 -14.31 24.75 -1.60
C ALA A 305 -14.50 23.80 -2.81
N PRO A 306 -14.14 22.51 -2.68
CA PRO A 306 -14.27 21.55 -3.78
C PRO A 306 -15.69 21.48 -4.32
N GLY A 307 -15.79 21.47 -5.65
CA GLY A 307 -17.01 21.19 -6.40
C GLY A 307 -17.16 19.70 -6.70
N LYS A 308 -17.70 19.40 -7.88
CA LYS A 308 -17.82 18.02 -8.38
C LYS A 308 -16.46 17.32 -8.36
N ILE A 309 -16.45 16.04 -7.96
CA ILE A 309 -15.28 15.15 -8.02
C ILE A 309 -15.47 14.17 -9.19
N MET A 310 -14.39 13.90 -9.92
CA MET A 310 -14.32 12.86 -10.95
C MET A 310 -13.04 12.04 -10.76
N PHE A 311 -13.03 10.82 -11.30
CA PHE A 311 -11.85 9.97 -11.32
C PHE A 311 -11.45 9.67 -12.77
N ASP A 312 -10.16 9.75 -13.08
CA ASP A 312 -9.63 9.34 -14.38
C ASP A 312 -9.33 7.83 -14.44
N ALA A 313 -8.72 7.37 -15.54
CA ALA A 313 -8.43 5.94 -15.74
C ALA A 313 -7.34 5.39 -14.80
N ASP A 314 -6.51 6.26 -14.23
CA ASP A 314 -5.49 5.90 -13.24
C ASP A 314 -6.05 5.97 -11.80
N GLY A 315 -7.27 6.50 -11.65
CA GLY A 315 -7.96 6.67 -10.38
C GLY A 315 -7.58 7.97 -9.65
N ASN A 316 -6.92 8.91 -10.33
CA ASN A 316 -6.65 10.22 -9.73
C ASN A 316 -7.97 10.95 -9.56
N ALA A 317 -8.15 11.61 -8.41
CA ALA A 317 -9.31 12.43 -8.12
C ALA A 317 -9.09 13.84 -8.66
N TRP A 318 -9.99 14.28 -9.54
CA TRP A 318 -10.04 15.62 -10.08
C TRP A 318 -11.22 16.36 -9.47
N THR A 319 -11.01 17.60 -9.03
CA THR A 319 -12.11 18.44 -8.52
C THR A 319 -11.95 19.89 -8.92
N GLY A 320 -13.09 20.51 -9.24
CA GLY A 320 -13.17 21.95 -9.40
C GLY A 320 -12.95 22.66 -8.06
N VAL A 321 -12.20 23.75 -8.08
CA VAL A 321 -11.94 24.61 -6.94
C VAL A 321 -12.76 25.87 -7.11
N ASN A 322 -13.72 26.09 -6.21
CA ASN A 322 -14.69 27.16 -6.33
C ASN A 322 -14.30 28.41 -5.53
N PHE A 323 -13.18 28.41 -4.81
CA PHE A 323 -12.77 29.55 -4.01
C PHE A 323 -11.25 29.77 -4.08
N ILE A 324 -10.83 30.98 -4.44
CA ILE A 324 -9.42 31.39 -4.45
C ILE A 324 -9.13 32.18 -3.18
N VAL A 325 -8.34 31.61 -2.26
CA VAL A 325 -8.00 32.27 -0.99
C VAL A 325 -7.27 33.59 -1.27
N GLY A 326 -7.79 34.69 -0.71
CA GLY A 326 -7.16 36.01 -0.81
C GLY A 326 -7.39 36.75 -2.12
N SER A 327 -8.23 36.22 -3.03
CA SER A 327 -8.64 36.95 -4.23
C SER A 327 -9.38 38.23 -3.83
N GLN A 328 -9.00 39.34 -4.46
CA GLN A 328 -9.73 40.63 -4.42
C GLN A 328 -10.33 40.93 -5.80
N ALA A 329 -10.68 39.89 -6.56
CA ALA A 329 -11.29 40.04 -7.86
C ALA A 329 -12.71 40.62 -7.72
N SER A 330 -13.03 41.58 -8.59
CA SER A 330 -14.34 42.22 -8.72
C SER A 330 -15.00 41.83 -10.04
N ASP A 331 -14.57 40.73 -10.66
CA ASP A 331 -15.07 40.27 -11.95
C ASP A 331 -16.34 39.43 -11.80
N ASP A 332 -17.16 39.45 -12.85
CA ASP A 332 -18.35 38.62 -12.97
C ASP A 332 -18.00 37.16 -13.34
N LEU A 333 -16.74 36.90 -13.67
CA LEU A 333 -16.21 35.58 -14.03
C LEU A 333 -15.78 34.85 -12.76
N TRP A 334 -16.37 33.68 -12.54
CA TRP A 334 -15.95 32.80 -11.45
C TRP A 334 -14.58 32.20 -11.81
N ASP A 335 -13.49 32.88 -11.49
CA ASP A 335 -12.14 32.32 -11.61
C ASP A 335 -12.08 31.00 -10.80
N GLY A 336 -11.94 29.89 -11.51
CA GLY A 336 -11.97 28.56 -10.95
C GLY A 336 -10.74 27.78 -11.35
N ASN A 337 -10.22 26.98 -10.43
CA ASN A 337 -9.00 26.19 -10.65
C ASN A 337 -9.34 24.71 -10.56
N LEU A 338 -8.42 23.82 -10.91
CA LEU A 338 -8.58 22.37 -10.70
C LEU A 338 -7.55 21.86 -9.69
N ALA A 339 -8.02 21.05 -8.76
CA ALA A 339 -7.15 20.25 -7.90
C ALA A 339 -7.15 18.80 -8.39
N GLU A 340 -5.95 18.21 -8.46
CA GLU A 340 -5.74 16.82 -8.80
C GLU A 340 -5.04 16.12 -7.64
N PHE A 341 -5.53 14.94 -7.29
CA PHE A 341 -4.94 14.08 -6.27
C PHE A 341 -4.70 12.68 -6.85
N ALA A 342 -3.52 12.12 -6.58
CA ALA A 342 -3.29 10.70 -6.79
C ALA A 342 -4.30 9.85 -5.99
N PRO A 343 -4.50 8.56 -6.31
CA PRO A 343 -5.54 7.73 -5.70
C PRO A 343 -5.32 7.47 -4.19
N ASN A 344 -4.14 7.81 -3.67
CA ASN A 344 -3.80 7.77 -2.25
C ASN A 344 -3.94 9.14 -1.55
N GLY A 345 -4.51 10.14 -2.22
CA GLY A 345 -4.77 11.47 -1.67
C GLY A 345 -3.57 12.42 -1.68
N LYS A 346 -2.45 12.06 -2.32
CA LYS A 346 -1.34 13.00 -2.55
C LYS A 346 -1.73 14.03 -3.61
N ALA A 347 -1.64 15.31 -3.29
CA ALA A 347 -1.84 16.38 -4.28
C ALA A 347 -0.82 16.28 -5.43
N LEU A 348 -1.31 16.40 -6.66
CA LEU A 348 -0.53 16.41 -7.90
C LEU A 348 -0.53 17.79 -8.57
N SER A 349 -1.59 18.57 -8.37
CA SER A 349 -1.69 19.94 -8.83
C SER A 349 -0.81 20.90 -8.01
N PRO A 350 -0.48 22.09 -8.55
CA PRO A 350 0.29 23.12 -7.83
C PRO A 350 -0.30 23.47 -6.45
N GLU A 351 0.56 23.56 -5.43
CA GLU A 351 0.12 23.65 -4.03
C GLU A 351 -0.78 24.85 -3.71
N THR A 352 -0.47 26.03 -4.28
CA THR A 352 -1.18 27.27 -3.96
C THR A 352 -2.43 27.46 -4.80
N THR A 353 -2.34 27.17 -6.09
CA THR A 353 -3.36 27.56 -7.07
C THR A 353 -4.11 26.38 -7.65
N GLY A 354 -3.56 25.17 -7.59
CA GLY A 354 -4.00 24.10 -8.48
C GLY A 354 -3.68 24.43 -9.94
N PHE A 355 -4.27 23.69 -10.88
CA PHE A 355 -4.15 23.96 -12.30
C PHE A 355 -5.04 25.13 -12.72
N GLN A 356 -4.47 26.03 -13.52
CA GLN A 356 -5.10 27.24 -14.04
C GLN A 356 -4.96 27.32 -15.57
N GLY A 357 -5.72 28.22 -16.21
CA GLY A 357 -5.66 28.47 -17.64
C GLY A 357 -6.53 27.52 -18.46
N GLY A 358 -6.43 27.58 -19.79
CA GLY A 358 -7.20 26.70 -20.70
C GLY A 358 -8.71 27.02 -20.77
N GLY A 359 -9.13 28.21 -20.36
CA GLY A 359 -10.54 28.63 -20.34
C GLY A 359 -11.36 28.02 -19.20
N ILE A 360 -10.72 27.58 -18.11
CA ILE A 360 -11.43 27.06 -16.94
C ILE A 360 -12.10 28.23 -16.20
N GLU A 361 -13.43 28.26 -16.23
CA GLU A 361 -14.27 29.21 -15.53
C GLU A 361 -15.34 28.44 -14.75
N GLY A 362 -15.48 28.71 -13.44
CA GLY A 362 -16.54 28.17 -12.59
C GLY A 362 -16.77 26.65 -12.71
N PRO A 363 -15.76 25.77 -12.51
CA PRO A 363 -15.88 24.32 -12.72
C PRO A 363 -16.87 23.62 -11.76
N GLY A 364 -17.47 24.36 -10.82
CA GLY A 364 -18.32 23.86 -9.74
C GLY A 364 -19.44 22.91 -10.15
N PHE A 365 -20.06 23.11 -11.32
CA PHE A 365 -21.23 22.32 -11.76
C PHE A 365 -20.98 21.39 -12.95
N ALA A 366 -19.89 21.57 -13.69
CA ALA A 366 -19.73 20.95 -14.99
C ALA A 366 -18.28 20.51 -15.24
N MET A 367 -17.95 19.29 -14.84
CA MET A 367 -16.73 18.61 -15.31
C MET A 367 -17.10 17.36 -16.13
N ALA A 368 -16.39 17.14 -17.24
CA ALA A 368 -16.40 15.92 -18.06
C ALA A 368 -14.99 15.32 -18.15
N GLY A 369 -14.84 14.02 -17.87
CA GLY A 369 -13.56 13.33 -17.93
C GLY A 369 -13.32 12.64 -19.27
N PHE A 370 -12.05 12.58 -19.70
CA PHE A 370 -11.56 11.68 -20.76
C PHE A 370 -10.19 11.12 -20.38
N SER A 371 -10.03 9.79 -20.50
CA SER A 371 -8.82 8.93 -20.36
C SER A 371 -7.68 9.32 -19.40
N SER A 372 -7.12 10.54 -19.47
CA SER A 372 -5.98 11.03 -18.68
C SER A 372 -6.13 12.47 -18.16
N ALA A 373 -7.30 13.11 -18.35
CA ALA A 373 -7.58 14.48 -17.92
C ALA A 373 -9.07 14.73 -17.68
N ALA A 374 -9.37 15.68 -16.79
CA ALA A 374 -10.70 16.26 -16.63
C ALA A 374 -10.77 17.64 -17.30
N TRP A 375 -11.81 17.89 -18.10
CA TRP A 375 -12.08 19.19 -18.71
C TRP A 375 -13.41 19.77 -18.18
N PRO A 376 -13.52 21.09 -17.97
CA PRO A 376 -14.80 21.73 -17.70
C PRO A 376 -15.75 21.51 -18.88
N LYS A 377 -17.04 21.30 -18.61
CA LYS A 377 -18.09 21.37 -19.62
C LYS A 377 -18.48 22.83 -19.79
N PHE A 378 -18.15 23.40 -20.94
CA PHE A 378 -18.65 24.71 -21.36
C PHE A 378 -20.17 24.60 -21.63
N GLY A 379 -20.99 25.26 -20.81
CA GLY A 379 -22.35 25.61 -21.21
C GLY A 379 -22.31 26.84 -22.14
N PRO A 380 -23.31 27.05 -23.02
CA PRO A 380 -23.41 28.33 -23.73
C PRO A 380 -23.51 29.47 -22.69
N PRO A 381 -23.00 30.67 -23.00
CA PRO A 381 -23.10 31.81 -22.10
C PRO A 381 -24.57 32.02 -21.74
N TYR A 382 -24.89 31.96 -20.45
CA TYR A 382 -26.17 32.43 -19.95
C TYR A 382 -26.17 33.95 -20.12
N THR A 383 -26.87 34.45 -21.13
CA THR A 383 -27.35 35.83 -21.12
C THR A 383 -28.37 35.95 -20.00
N LEU A 384 -28.07 36.78 -19.01
CA LEU A 384 -28.98 37.21 -17.94
C LEU A 384 -30.28 37.80 -18.50
#